data_AF-A0A1T4YYA7-F1
#
_entry.id   AF-A0A1T4YYA7-F1
#
_cell.length_a   1.000
_cell.length_b   1.000
_cell.length_c   1.000
_cell.angle_alpha   90.00
_cell.angle_beta   90.00
_cell.angle_gamma   90.00
#
_symmetry.space_group_name_H-M   'P 1'
#
loop_
_entity.id
_entity.type
_entity.pdbx_description
1 polymer ?
#
loop_
_entity_poly.entity_id
_entity_poly.type
_entity_poly.pdbx_seq_one_letter_code
_entity_poly.pdbx_strand_id
1 'polypeptide(L)' 'MMTNCQESFIFNRELQLLTDEYQTAPADVKSFILKDIQLLKTAISLLQGDAS' A
#
# COMPACT_ATOMS: atom_id res chain seq x y z
N MET A 1 -2.49 -20.51 -0.41
CA MET A 1 -1.96 -20.12 0.92
C MET A 1 -0.55 -19.53 0.82
N MET A 2 0.43 -20.19 0.18
CA MET A 2 1.81 -19.68 0.09
C MET A 2 1.95 -18.38 -0.74
N THR A 3 1.13 -18.23 -1.79
CA THR A 3 1.05 -17.03 -2.64
C THR A 3 0.56 -15.80 -1.86
N ASN A 4 -0.51 -15.94 -1.08
CA ASN A 4 -1.10 -14.83 -0.31
C ASN A 4 -0.11 -14.25 0.72
N CYS A 5 0.75 -15.08 1.31
CA CYS A 5 1.79 -14.63 2.25
C CYS A 5 2.89 -13.83 1.54
N GLN A 6 3.33 -14.26 0.35
CA GLN A 6 4.30 -13.51 -0.46
C GLN A 6 3.74 -12.21 -1.02
N GLU A 7 2.50 -12.22 -1.53
CA GLU A 7 1.81 -11.02 -2.03
C GLU A 7 1.58 -10.01 -0.92
N SER A 8 1.14 -10.46 0.27
CA SER A 8 0.99 -9.60 1.43
C SER A 8 2.33 -8.98 1.87
N PHE A 9 3.43 -9.73 1.83
CA PHE A 9 4.76 -9.20 2.15
C PHE A 9 5.20 -8.12 1.16
N ILE A 10 5.01 -8.38 -0.15
CA ILE A 10 5.34 -7.42 -1.21
C ILE A 10 4.52 -6.14 -1.04
N PHE A 11 3.20 -6.26 -0.84
CA PHE A 11 2.33 -5.09 -0.70
C PHE A 11 2.64 -4.28 0.56
N ASN A 12 2.98 -4.92 1.68
CA ASN A 12 3.41 -4.19 2.87
C ASN A 12 4.73 -3.44 2.66
N ARG A 13 5.68 -4.03 1.92
CA ARG A 13 6.92 -3.34 1.55
C ARG A 13 6.65 -2.12 0.67
N GLU A 14 5.85 -2.27 -0.38
CA GLU A 14 5.51 -1.17 -1.29
C GLU A 14 4.72 -0.05 -0.58
N LEU A 15 3.82 -0.42 0.34
CA LEU A 15 3.10 0.54 1.18
C LEU A 15 4.08 1.38 2.04
N GLN A 16 5.12 0.75 2.58
CA GLN A 16 6.14 1.47 3.35
C GLN A 16 6.91 2.45 2.46
N LEU A 17 7.38 2.01 1.29
CA LEU A 17 8.11 2.87 0.34
C LEU A 17 7.29 4.09 -0.09
N LEU A 18 6.00 3.90 -0.43
CA LEU A 18 5.12 5.00 -0.82
C LEU A 18 4.81 5.95 0.35
N THR A 19 4.73 5.42 1.57
CA THR A 19 4.54 6.25 2.78
C THR A 19 5.76 7.15 3.00
N ASP A 20 6.97 6.62 2.82
CA ASP A 20 8.22 7.39 2.92
C ASP A 20 8.31 8.43 1.79
N GLU A 21 7.92 8.06 0.57
CA GLU A 21 7.85 8.97 -0.57
C GLU A 21 6.84 10.11 -0.32
N TYR A 22 5.65 9.81 0.21
CA TYR A 22 4.64 10.82 0.53
C TYR A 22 5.13 11.88 1.53
N GLN A 23 5.99 11.50 2.48
CA GLN A 23 6.56 12.44 3.45
C GLN A 23 7.46 13.47 2.77
N THR A 24 8.24 13.05 1.78
CA THR A 24 9.28 13.87 1.13
C THR A 24 8.88 14.48 -0.21
N ALA A 25 7.79 14.00 -0.82
CA ALA A 25 7.37 14.43 -2.14
C ALA A 25 6.84 15.89 -2.19
N PRO A 26 6.98 16.57 -3.35
CA PRO A 26 6.34 17.86 -3.61
C PRO A 26 4.81 17.83 -3.45
N ALA A 27 4.21 18.96 -3.05
CA ALA A 27 2.79 19.03 -2.68
C ALA A 27 1.82 18.71 -3.84
N ASP A 28 2.21 19.03 -5.07
CA ASP A 28 1.48 18.76 -6.31
C ASP A 28 1.34 17.27 -6.61
N VAL A 29 2.32 16.45 -6.22
CA VAL A 29 2.28 14.99 -6.46
C VAL A 29 1.75 14.18 -5.27
N LYS A 30 1.72 14.77 -4.06
CA LYS A 30 1.24 14.09 -2.84
C LYS A 30 -0.16 13.50 -2.97
N SER A 31 -1.03 14.15 -3.74
CA SER A 31 -2.41 13.66 -3.94
C SER A 31 -2.48 12.34 -4.73
N PHE A 32 -1.53 12.09 -5.64
CA PHE A 32 -1.43 10.83 -6.38
C PHE A 32 -0.86 9.74 -5.48
N ILE A 33 0.24 10.02 -4.79
CA ILE A 33 0.88 9.08 -3.85
C ILE A 33 -0.12 8.66 -2.75
N LEU A 34 -0.93 9.60 -2.23
CA LEU A 34 -1.95 9.28 -1.24
C LEU A 34 -3.02 8.31 -1.77
N LYS A 35 -3.44 8.46 -3.03
CA LYS A 35 -4.38 7.52 -3.67
C LYS A 35 -3.78 6.13 -3.80
N ASP A 36 -2.50 6.05 -4.20
CA ASP A 36 -1.81 4.76 -4.35
C ASP A 36 -1.64 4.05 -2.99
N ILE A 37 -1.32 4.81 -1.94
CA ILE A 37 -1.30 4.30 -0.55
C ILE A 37 -2.67 3.74 -0.15
N GLN A 38 -3.76 4.44 -0.47
CA GLN A 38 -5.13 4.00 -0.16
C GLN A 38 -5.47 2.69 -0.89
N LEU A 39 -5.16 2.60 -2.19
CA LEU A 39 -5.37 1.39 -2.99
C LEU A 39 -4.59 0.19 -2.42
N LEU A 40 -3.33 0.39 -2.05
CA LEU A 40 -2.50 -0.65 -1.45
C LEU A 40 -3.05 -1.13 -0.10
N LYS A 41 -3.49 -0.21 0.77
CA LYS A 41 -4.13 -0.58 2.04
C LYS A 41 -5.38 -1.43 1.80
N THR A 42 -6.23 -1.04 0.85
CA THR A 42 -7.41 -1.84 0.48
C THR A 42 -7.02 -3.22 -0.03
N ALA A 43 -6.03 -3.32 -0.91
CA ALA A 43 -5.57 -4.60 -1.44
C ALA A 43 -5.00 -5.52 -0.34
N ILE A 44 -4.24 -4.97 0.61
CA ILE A 44 -3.73 -5.72 1.78
C ILE A 44 -4.89 -6.24 2.63
N SER A 45 -5.88 -5.40 2.96
CA SER A 45 -7.05 -5.82 3.73
C SER A 45 -7.83 -6.96 3.04
N LEU A 46 -7.99 -6.88 1.71
CA LEU A 46 -8.63 -7.94 0.93
C LEU A 46 -7.83 -9.26 0.99
N LEU A 47 -6.51 -9.21 0.88
CA LEU A 47 -5.64 -10.39 0.95
C LEU A 47 -5.60 -11.03 2.35
N GLN A 48 -5.73 -10.21 3.39
CA GLN A 48 -5.75 -10.67 4.78
C GLN A 48 -7.11 -11.23 5.22
N GLY A 49 -8.15 -11.06 4.39
CA GLY A 49 -9.50 -11.49 4.74
C GLY A 49 -10.24 -10.54 5.67
N ASP A 50 -9.69 -9.34 5.92
CA ASP A 50 -10.31 -8.25 6.69
C ASP A 50 -11.39 -7.49 5.87
N ALA A 51 -11.94 -8.14 4.85
CA ALA A 51 -13.13 -7.66 4.14
C ALA A 51 -14.38 -7.96 4.98
N SER A 52 -14.56 -7.19 6.07
CA SER A 52 -15.78 -7.18 6.90
C SER A 52 -16.57 -5.90 6.69
#